data_AF-V4RBY2-F1
#
_entry.id   AF-V4RBY2-F1
#
_cell.length_a   1.000
_cell.length_b   1.000
_cell.length_c   1.000
_cell.angle_alpha   90.00
_cell.angle_beta   90.00
_cell.angle_gamma   90.00
#
_symmetry.space_group_name_H-M   'P 1'
#
loop_
_entity.id
_entity.type
_entity.pdbx_description
1 polymer ?
#
loop_
_entity_poly.entity_id
_entity_poly.type
_entity_poly.pdbx_seq_one_letter_code
_entity_poly.pdbx_strand_id
1 'polypeptide(L)'
;MIKTLVAAAAVLAFAAAIPNTALARTDAENMRCRAVGETMLKLGGTLKETVGLLRENLTTPTAEDTETLNQMDELAASTKSVGEALAEIYKAAPTPTEALMDELNNTGMDDLIKQAEACVDA
;
A
#
# COMPACT_ATOMS: atom_id res chain seq x y z
N MET A 1 15.93 3.45 18.63
CA MET A 1 14.65 2.97 18.09
C MET A 1 14.10 4.04 17.15
N ILE A 2 14.57 4.07 15.89
CA ILE A 2 14.12 5.05 14.87
C ILE A 2 14.32 4.37 13.51
N LYS A 3 13.40 3.50 13.09
CA LYS A 3 13.41 2.96 11.71
C LYS A 3 12.01 2.77 11.10
N THR A 4 10.95 2.68 11.90
CA THR A 4 9.58 2.46 11.41
C THR A 4 8.84 3.73 11.02
N LEU A 5 9.23 4.91 11.55
CA LEU A 5 8.57 6.19 11.25
C LEU A 5 8.74 6.65 9.78
N VAL A 6 9.77 6.16 9.09
CA VAL A 6 10.05 6.59 7.70
C VAL A 6 9.04 6.02 6.72
N ALA A 7 8.59 4.78 6.93
CA ALA A 7 7.63 4.13 6.03
C ALA A 7 6.23 4.79 6.12
N ALA A 8 5.73 5.07 7.33
CA ALA A 8 4.43 5.72 7.50
C ALA A 8 4.38 7.15 6.93
N ALA A 9 5.48 7.90 7.10
CA ALA A 9 5.60 9.25 6.56
C ALA A 9 5.67 9.25 5.02
N ALA A 10 6.35 8.28 4.41
CA ALA A 10 6.40 8.12 2.96
C ALA A 10 5.00 7.87 2.39
N VAL A 11 4.24 6.91 2.92
CA VAL A 11 2.89 6.57 2.43
C VAL A 11 1.91 7.74 2.59
N LEU A 12 2.00 8.51 3.68
CA LEU A 12 1.18 9.73 3.88
C LEU A 12 1.51 10.84 2.87
N ALA A 13 2.77 10.97 2.44
CA ALA A 13 3.15 11.92 1.41
C ALA A 13 2.64 11.52 0.01
N PHE A 14 2.55 10.20 -0.28
CA PHE A 14 2.01 9.69 -1.53
C PHE A 14 0.56 10.09 -1.77
N ALA A 15 -0.30 10.03 -0.75
CA ALA A 15 -1.73 10.35 -0.91
C ALA A 15 -1.98 11.83 -1.29
N ALA A 16 -1.05 12.74 -1.00
CA ALA A 16 -1.21 14.17 -1.24
C ALA A 16 -0.72 14.64 -2.62
N ALA A 17 0.11 13.85 -3.31
CA ALA A 17 0.86 14.31 -4.48
C ALA A 17 0.40 13.73 -5.82
N ILE A 18 -0.66 12.92 -5.86
CA ILE A 18 -1.02 12.13 -7.03
C ILE A 18 -1.58 13.03 -8.16
N PRO A 19 -0.84 13.22 -9.27
CA PRO A 19 -1.34 13.96 -10.41
C PRO A 19 -2.37 13.09 -11.16
N ASN A 20 -3.50 13.69 -11.51
CA ASN A 20 -4.63 13.05 -12.21
C ASN A 20 -4.35 12.68 -13.69
N THR A 21 -3.10 12.50 -14.08
CA THR A 21 -2.70 12.18 -15.46
C THR A 21 -2.02 10.83 -15.47
N ALA A 22 -2.67 9.82 -16.07
CA ALA A 22 -1.97 8.61 -16.50
C ALA A 22 -0.86 9.04 -17.46
N LEU A 23 0.37 9.02 -16.98
CA LEU A 23 1.56 9.46 -17.69
C LEU A 23 1.77 8.55 -18.91
N ALA A 24 2.38 9.07 -19.98
CA ALA A 24 2.59 8.35 -21.24
C ALA A 24 3.53 7.14 -21.05
N ARG A 25 2.97 6.04 -20.55
CA ARG A 25 3.63 4.76 -20.26
C ARG A 25 3.17 3.69 -21.23
N THR A 26 3.96 2.64 -21.37
CA THR A 26 3.57 1.44 -22.09
C THR A 26 2.44 0.70 -21.36
N ASP A 27 1.67 -0.10 -22.08
CA ASP A 27 0.62 -0.95 -21.51
C ASP A 27 1.16 -1.90 -20.43
N ALA A 28 2.40 -2.38 -20.58
CA ALA A 28 3.06 -3.24 -19.60
C ALA A 28 3.39 -2.49 -18.30
N GLU A 29 3.87 -1.24 -18.40
CA GLU A 29 4.13 -0.40 -17.22
C GLU A 29 2.83 0.01 -16.52
N ASN A 30 1.78 0.34 -17.28
CA ASN A 30 0.46 0.64 -16.75
C ASN A 30 -0.15 -0.57 -16.03
N MET A 31 -0.03 -1.77 -16.62
CA MET A 31 -0.46 -3.03 -16.00
C MET A 31 0.30 -3.26 -14.69
N ARG A 32 1.61 -3.00 -14.65
CA ARG A 32 2.40 -3.13 -13.43
C ARG A 32 1.95 -2.15 -12.35
N CYS A 33 1.70 -0.89 -12.69
CA CYS A 33 1.22 0.09 -11.72
C CYS A 33 -0.17 -0.23 -11.18
N ARG A 34 -1.05 -0.75 -12.03
CA ARG A 34 -2.33 -1.32 -11.60
C ARG A 34 -2.12 -2.49 -10.63
N ALA A 35 -1.22 -3.42 -10.96
CA ALA A 35 -0.90 -4.58 -10.12
C ALA A 35 -0.32 -4.20 -8.76
N VAL A 36 0.53 -3.17 -8.71
CA VAL A 36 1.05 -2.59 -7.47
C VAL A 36 -0.10 -2.02 -6.64
N GLY A 37 -1.01 -1.25 -7.26
CA GLY A 37 -2.20 -0.72 -6.60
C GLY A 37 -3.09 -1.81 -6.01
N GLU A 38 -3.40 -2.85 -6.79
CA GLU A 38 -4.18 -4.02 -6.34
C GLU A 38 -3.49 -4.77 -5.19
N THR A 39 -2.16 -4.91 -5.23
CA THR A 39 -1.38 -5.51 -4.15
C THR A 39 -1.42 -4.67 -2.87
N MET A 40 -1.30 -3.35 -2.97
CA MET A 40 -1.39 -2.44 -1.82
C MET A 40 -2.78 -2.43 -1.19
N LEU A 41 -3.84 -2.48 -2.01
CA LEU A 41 -5.23 -2.64 -1.52
C LEU A 41 -5.38 -3.89 -0.67
N LYS A 42 -4.88 -5.02 -1.19
CA LYS A 42 -4.91 -6.32 -0.50
C LYS A 42 -4.13 -6.24 0.80
N LEU A 43 -2.90 -5.72 0.79
CA LEU A 43 -2.07 -5.59 1.98
C LEU A 43 -2.71 -4.70 3.04
N GLY A 44 -3.23 -3.53 2.67
CA GLY A 44 -3.94 -2.64 3.59
C GLY A 44 -5.16 -3.32 4.22
N GLY A 45 -5.91 -4.11 3.44
CA GLY A 45 -7.02 -4.93 3.95
C GLY A 45 -6.56 -5.98 4.96
N THR A 46 -5.55 -6.78 4.61
CA THR A 46 -5.00 -7.83 5.49
C THR A 46 -4.41 -7.25 6.77
N LEU A 47 -3.69 -6.13 6.69
CA LEU A 47 -3.17 -5.44 7.88
C LEU A 47 -4.30 -4.99 8.80
N LYS A 48 -5.36 -4.38 8.25
CA LYS A 48 -6.53 -3.93 9.02
C LYS A 48 -7.22 -5.09 9.73
N GLU A 49 -7.40 -6.22 9.04
CA GLU A 49 -7.97 -7.43 9.63
C GLU A 49 -7.07 -8.00 10.74
N THR A 50 -5.76 -8.04 10.51
CA THR A 50 -4.77 -8.48 11.51
C THR A 50 -4.81 -7.61 12.76
N VAL A 51 -4.89 -6.28 12.61
CA VAL A 51 -5.03 -5.34 13.74
C VAL A 51 -6.35 -5.59 14.48
N GLY A 52 -7.45 -5.85 13.77
CA GLY A 52 -8.72 -6.22 14.37
C GLY A 52 -8.60 -7.47 15.24
N LEU A 53 -8.04 -8.55 14.69
CA LEU A 53 -7.80 -9.80 15.42
C LEU A 53 -6.89 -9.58 16.64
N LEU A 54 -5.84 -8.77 16.53
CA LEU A 54 -4.96 -8.46 17.67
C LEU A 54 -5.71 -7.71 18.77
N ARG A 55 -6.54 -6.72 18.42
CA ARG A 55 -7.36 -5.98 19.40
C ARG A 55 -8.36 -6.88 20.12
N GLU A 56 -8.97 -7.83 19.41
CA GLU A 56 -9.91 -8.79 20.00
C GLU A 56 -9.23 -9.76 20.97
N ASN A 57 -7.99 -10.18 20.66
CA ASN A 57 -7.26 -11.17 21.45
C ASN A 57 -6.42 -10.58 22.60
N LEU A 58 -6.18 -9.27 22.61
CA LEU A 58 -5.47 -8.59 23.69
C LEU A 58 -6.45 -8.23 24.82
N THR A 59 -6.50 -9.06 25.87
CA THR A 59 -7.43 -8.90 27.00
C THR A 59 -7.08 -7.75 27.96
N THR A 60 -5.81 -7.34 27.98
CA THR A 60 -5.29 -6.24 28.83
C THR A 60 -4.11 -5.58 28.11
N PRO A 61 -4.37 -4.84 27.01
CA PRO A 61 -3.31 -4.17 26.28
C PRO A 61 -2.67 -3.09 27.15
N THR A 62 -1.35 -2.99 27.09
CA THR A 62 -0.62 -1.86 27.65
C THR A 62 -0.88 -0.59 26.82
N ALA A 63 -0.45 0.56 27.34
CA ALA A 63 -0.47 1.80 26.57
C ALA A 63 0.36 1.69 25.27
N GLU A 64 1.50 1.01 25.32
CA GLU A 64 2.39 0.77 24.18
C GLU A 64 1.75 -0.16 23.14
N ASP A 65 1.05 -1.21 23.58
CA ASP A 65 0.29 -2.09 22.66
C ASP A 65 -0.79 -1.29 21.93
N THR A 66 -1.51 -0.44 22.66
CA THR A 66 -2.57 0.40 22.10
C THR A 66 -2.02 1.38 21.07
N GLU A 67 -0.89 2.04 21.39
CA GLU A 67 -0.22 2.94 20.46
C GLU A 67 0.26 2.22 19.20
N THR A 68 0.91 1.06 19.37
CA THR A 68 1.39 0.24 18.25
C THR A 68 0.23 -0.18 17.34
N LEU A 69 -0.87 -0.64 17.91
CA LEU A 69 -2.06 -1.03 17.13
C LEU A 69 -2.72 0.15 16.44
N ASN A 70 -2.66 1.36 16.99
CA ASN A 70 -3.13 2.56 16.31
C ASN A 70 -2.23 2.92 15.12
N GLN A 71 -0.91 2.88 15.30
CA GLN A 71 0.04 3.12 14.20
C GLN A 71 -0.10 2.09 13.07
N MET A 72 -0.33 0.81 13.42
CA MET A 72 -0.61 -0.23 12.43
C MET A 72 -1.94 0.01 11.70
N ASP A 73 -2.95 0.53 12.39
CA ASP A 73 -4.24 0.88 11.80
C ASP A 73 -4.12 2.03 10.78
N GLU A 74 -3.36 3.06 11.14
CA GLU A 74 -3.02 4.18 10.27
C GLU A 74 -2.23 3.72 9.05
N LEU A 75 -1.24 2.83 9.24
CA LEU A 75 -0.46 2.24 8.16
C LEU A 75 -1.37 1.45 7.21
N ALA A 76 -2.29 0.64 7.74
CA ALA A 76 -3.25 -0.12 6.95
C ALA A 76 -4.13 0.80 6.09
N ALA A 77 -4.67 1.86 6.69
CA ALA A 77 -5.49 2.86 6.00
C ALA A 77 -4.71 3.60 4.91
N SER A 78 -3.48 4.03 5.22
CA SER A 78 -2.60 4.74 4.29
C SER A 78 -2.20 3.85 3.10
N THR A 79 -1.85 2.59 3.38
CA THR A 79 -1.49 1.60 2.34
C THR A 79 -2.67 1.35 1.40
N LYS A 80 -3.86 1.19 1.97
CA LYS A 80 -5.09 1.05 1.19
C LYS A 80 -5.35 2.28 0.32
N SER A 81 -5.20 3.49 0.88
CA SER A 81 -5.41 4.74 0.13
C SER A 81 -4.48 4.88 -1.07
N VAL A 82 -3.20 4.51 -0.95
CA VAL A 82 -2.27 4.51 -2.10
C VAL A 82 -2.72 3.48 -3.14
N GLY A 83 -3.12 2.29 -2.69
CA GLY A 83 -3.66 1.26 -3.57
C GLY A 83 -4.91 1.72 -4.34
N GLU A 84 -5.87 2.36 -3.66
CA GLU A 84 -7.09 2.92 -4.26
C GLU A 84 -6.74 3.97 -5.31
N ALA A 85 -5.80 4.86 -5.01
CA ALA A 85 -5.41 5.91 -5.94
C ALA A 85 -4.70 5.35 -7.18
N LEU A 86 -3.76 4.43 -7.02
CA LEU A 86 -3.12 3.77 -8.17
C LEU A 86 -4.14 2.98 -9.01
N ALA A 87 -5.07 2.28 -8.37
CA ALA A 87 -6.13 1.55 -9.07
C ALA A 87 -7.01 2.51 -9.89
N GLU A 88 -7.29 3.72 -9.39
CA GLU A 88 -8.07 4.72 -10.13
C GLU A 88 -7.27 5.33 -11.30
N ILE A 89 -6.00 5.70 -11.09
CA ILE A 89 -5.13 6.23 -12.17
C ILE A 89 -4.98 5.21 -13.30
N TYR A 90 -4.74 3.95 -12.94
CA TYR A 90 -4.44 2.87 -13.87
C TYR A 90 -5.63 1.97 -14.16
N LYS A 91 -6.86 2.43 -13.90
CA LYS A 91 -8.09 1.63 -14.12
C LYS A 91 -8.28 1.15 -15.55
N ALA A 92 -7.79 1.92 -16.53
CA ALA A 92 -7.85 1.60 -17.94
C ALA A 92 -6.70 0.69 -18.41
N ALA A 93 -5.72 0.43 -17.54
CA ALA A 93 -4.61 -0.47 -17.85
C ALA A 93 -5.11 -1.91 -18.04
N PRO A 94 -4.41 -2.72 -18.84
CA PRO A 94 -4.69 -4.15 -18.93
C PRO A 94 -4.71 -4.83 -17.56
N THR A 95 -5.51 -5.88 -17.43
CA THR A 95 -5.59 -6.68 -16.21
C THR A 95 -4.21 -7.31 -15.91
N PRO A 96 -3.72 -7.21 -14.66
CA PRO A 96 -2.49 -7.88 -14.24
C PRO A 96 -2.52 -9.38 -14.50
N THR A 97 -1.37 -9.95 -14.86
CA THR A 97 -1.22 -11.40 -14.97
C THR A 97 -1.09 -12.03 -13.59
N GLU A 98 -1.48 -13.30 -13.44
CA GLU A 98 -1.33 -14.04 -12.19
C GLU A 98 0.14 -14.10 -11.73
N ALA A 99 1.07 -14.34 -12.67
CA ALA A 99 2.50 -14.36 -12.39
C ALA A 99 3.03 -13.02 -11.84
N LEU A 100 2.53 -11.89 -12.35
CA LEU A 100 2.90 -10.56 -11.85
C LEU A 100 2.32 -10.31 -10.46
N MET A 101 1.08 -10.74 -10.22
CA MET A 101 0.47 -10.63 -8.89
C MET A 101 1.23 -11.50 -7.87
N ASP A 102 1.66 -12.70 -8.25
CA ASP A 102 2.47 -13.57 -7.39
C ASP A 102 3.85 -12.98 -7.10
N GLU A 103 4.52 -12.39 -8.10
CA GLU A 103 5.77 -11.64 -7.89
C GLU A 103 5.57 -10.53 -6.84
N LEU A 104 4.53 -9.71 -7.00
CA LEU A 104 4.26 -8.57 -6.13
C LEU A 104 3.82 -8.99 -4.73
N ASN A 105 3.05 -10.07 -4.59
CA ASN A 105 2.66 -10.63 -3.30
C ASN A 105 3.87 -11.14 -2.49
N ASN A 106 4.95 -11.54 -3.17
CA ASN A 106 6.19 -11.98 -2.53
C ASN A 106 7.25 -10.86 -2.43
N THR A 107 6.92 -9.65 -2.89
CA THR A 107 7.80 -8.49 -2.81
C THR A 107 7.73 -7.88 -1.39
N GLY A 108 8.89 -7.45 -0.88
CA GLY A 108 8.95 -6.75 0.40
C GLY A 108 8.24 -5.40 0.35
N MET A 109 7.66 -4.97 1.48
CA MET A 109 6.85 -3.74 1.53
C MET A 109 7.62 -2.49 1.08
N ASP A 110 8.91 -2.39 1.41
CA ASP A 110 9.77 -1.27 0.97
C ASP A 110 9.90 -1.19 -0.55
N ASP A 111 10.02 -2.34 -1.24
CA ASP A 111 10.15 -2.38 -2.70
C ASP A 111 8.80 -2.20 -3.39
N LEU A 112 7.70 -2.58 -2.73
CA LEU A 112 6.36 -2.26 -3.21
C LEU A 112 6.08 -0.76 -3.12
N ILE A 113 6.51 -0.11 -2.03
CA ILE A 113 6.40 1.35 -1.88
C ILE A 113 7.18 2.03 -3.01
N LYS A 114 8.47 1.71 -3.21
CA LYS A 114 9.29 2.26 -4.31
C LYS A 114 8.63 2.11 -5.68
N GLN A 115 8.00 0.96 -5.94
CA GLN A 115 7.27 0.74 -7.18
C GLN A 115 6.03 1.63 -7.29
N ALA A 116 5.30 1.85 -6.18
CA ALA A 116 4.20 2.80 -6.13
C ALA A 116 4.66 4.25 -6.39
N GLU A 117 5.80 4.67 -5.83
CA GLU A 117 6.38 6.00 -6.09
C GLU A 117 6.74 6.16 -7.58
N ALA A 118 7.42 5.14 -8.13
CA ALA A 118 7.76 5.08 -9.53
C ALA A 118 6.52 5.06 -10.44
N CYS A 119 5.32 4.78 -9.93
CA CYS A 119 4.05 4.85 -10.65
C CYS A 119 3.41 6.25 -10.65
N VAL A 120 3.87 7.19 -9.82
CA VAL A 120 3.36 8.57 -9.78
C VAL A 120 4.38 9.60 -10.27
N ASP A 121 5.68 9.28 -10.27
CA ASP A 121 6.78 10.22 -10.53
C ASP A 121 7.26 10.31 -12.01
N ALA A 122 6.54 9.76 -12.99
CA ALA A 122 6.98 9.77 -14.41
C ALA A 122 6.42 10.93 -15.25
#